data_AF-A0A084VFK1-F1
#
_entry.id   AF-A0A084VFK1-F1
#
_cell.length_a   1.000
_cell.length_b   1.000
_cell.length_c   1.000
_cell.angle_alpha   90.00
_cell.angle_beta   90.00
_cell.angle_gamma   90.00
#
_symmetry.space_group_name_H-M   'P 1'
#
loop_
_entity.id
_entity.type
_entity.pdbx_description
1 polymer ?
#
loop_
_entity_poly.entity_id
_entity_poly.type
_entity_poly.pdbx_seq_one_letter_code
_entity_poly.pdbx_strand_id
1 'polypeptide(L)'
;MDAATEEKHQQDCEMVDVEESKDVGRKMVYNKDSVLQKIANLYAERLMSDVTLVVGKNRYPAHRIILCASSDVFHVMLMNATWREFGDAVVTLQEEEKCHGVFPQFLRYMYVGQMTISVDTVVYILKLADKYNIRDLVQLCVDYMKEHLNKAAANGCFVEWLDHSLLICPERRDLITLLENYLKWNLELVVAHNGWLDLSPGIMHWLLQQNDLAIRSEYRLYELVERWFWYQKRKIESRTEMRERERENALNSITSNVLVYIRFPMMRLIEMANVLVSPSLRELKEFVVARVADGMNFHSERTEVIAAARQTEYGEQQFTPRLYTCDLWSLGIAVNFFDNMEKYSSFPSMFFSPRNFIDSDSKDEECDGWDVEFFPLGVRYKPAQLIGVYSATSSRDIPESIIRTVRLRVTCQASLICERRYMIGVLIAGMMNDQEYVHTCHVRMAYFSNDQRVVNIDNLIPFEELQQVMHSPSRYLVGERQDTIKIQVVIVPLNPFSNLFTPQLE
;
A
#
# COMPACT_ATOMS: atom_id res chain seq x y z
N MET A 1 -7.81 -13.40 51.12
CA MET A 1 -6.80 -12.42 51.55
C MET A 1 -5.48 -12.98 51.10
N ASP A 2 -4.95 -12.50 49.96
CA ASP A 2 -3.55 -12.66 49.49
C ASP A 2 -3.51 -12.22 48.02
N ALA A 3 -3.73 -10.92 47.80
CA ALA A 3 -3.68 -10.27 46.48
C ALA A 3 -2.90 -8.95 46.55
N ALA A 4 -1.91 -8.86 47.47
CA ALA A 4 -1.25 -7.59 47.80
C ALA A 4 0.30 -7.64 47.74
N THR A 5 0.89 -8.66 47.10
CA THR A 5 2.35 -8.86 47.14
C THR A 5 3.06 -8.91 45.79
N GLU A 6 2.36 -8.73 44.65
CA GLU A 6 2.97 -8.79 43.31
C GLU A 6 3.27 -7.42 42.67
N GLU A 7 2.87 -6.29 43.26
CA GLU A 7 3.02 -4.96 42.63
C GLU A 7 4.33 -4.22 42.95
N LYS A 8 5.31 -4.82 43.63
CA LYS A 8 6.48 -4.07 44.18
C LYS A 8 7.84 -4.32 43.55
N HIS A 9 7.93 -4.92 42.36
CA HIS A 9 9.22 -5.14 41.67
C HIS A 9 9.32 -4.55 40.25
N GLN A 10 8.34 -3.76 39.80
CA GLN A 10 8.27 -3.24 38.44
C GLN A 10 8.62 -1.74 38.30
N GLN A 11 9.33 -1.13 39.26
CA GLN A 11 9.43 0.34 39.34
C GLN A 11 10.85 0.92 39.44
N ASP A 12 11.88 0.24 38.94
CA ASP A 12 13.27 0.75 38.99
C ASP A 12 14.09 0.48 37.70
N CYS A 13 13.48 0.62 36.52
CA CYS A 13 14.24 0.56 35.24
C CYS A 13 13.69 1.47 34.14
N GLU A 14 13.03 2.58 34.48
CA GLU A 14 12.87 3.68 33.54
C GLU A 14 14.09 4.59 33.67
N MET A 15 14.81 4.82 32.55
CA MET A 15 15.77 5.92 32.48
C MET A 15 14.99 7.23 32.49
N VAL A 16 14.60 7.66 33.68
CA VAL A 16 14.02 8.98 33.91
C VAL A 16 15.12 10.00 33.62
N ASP A 17 14.90 10.86 32.63
CA ASP A 17 15.63 12.12 32.50
C ASP A 17 15.30 12.97 33.73
N VAL A 18 16.07 12.79 34.81
CA VAL A 18 15.88 13.50 36.07
C VAL A 18 16.25 14.97 35.84
N GLU A 19 15.23 15.84 35.88
CA GLU A 19 15.42 17.30 35.94
C GLU A 19 16.46 17.65 37.01
N GLU A 20 17.51 18.37 36.60
CA GLU A 20 18.62 18.79 37.44
C GLU A 20 18.10 19.62 38.63
N SER A 21 17.91 18.95 39.77
CA SER A 21 17.77 19.62 41.06
C SER A 21 19.15 20.14 41.47
N LYS A 22 19.28 21.47 41.44
CA LYS A 22 20.47 22.18 41.93
C LYS A 22 20.58 22.01 43.46
N ASP A 23 21.41 21.08 43.94
CA ASP A 23 22.13 21.29 45.21
C ASP A 23 23.40 20.42 45.46
N VAL A 24 24.36 21.08 46.13
CA VAL A 24 25.70 20.74 46.67
C VAL A 24 26.40 19.44 46.21
N GLY A 25 27.37 19.60 45.30
CA GLY A 25 28.59 18.77 45.25
C GLY A 25 28.47 17.32 44.76
N ARG A 26 27.27 16.85 44.40
CA ARG A 26 27.08 15.53 43.78
C ARG A 26 27.02 15.65 42.26
N LYS A 27 27.91 14.94 41.56
CA LYS A 27 27.87 14.78 40.10
C LYS A 27 27.54 13.33 39.77
N MET A 28 26.39 13.07 39.15
CA MET A 28 26.18 11.78 38.50
C MET A 28 27.13 11.67 37.29
N VAL A 29 27.89 10.58 37.25
CA VAL A 29 28.83 10.30 36.16
C VAL A 29 28.25 9.18 35.32
N TYR A 30 27.90 9.50 34.08
CA TYR A 30 27.41 8.53 33.10
C TYR A 30 28.55 8.17 32.16
N ASN A 31 28.93 6.88 32.12
CA ASN A 31 29.94 6.38 31.19
C ASN A 31 29.43 5.12 30.47
N LYS A 32 28.24 5.25 29.87
CA LYS A 32 27.55 4.17 29.15
C LYS A 32 28.41 3.62 28.01
N ASP A 33 29.12 4.49 27.28
CA ASP A 33 29.91 4.10 26.12
C ASP A 33 31.11 3.22 26.51
N SER A 34 31.77 3.50 27.64
CA SER A 34 32.85 2.63 28.13
C SER A 34 32.34 1.26 28.55
N VAL A 35 31.13 1.16 29.12
CA VAL A 35 30.51 -0.12 29.50
C VAL A 35 30.13 -0.91 28.25
N LEU A 36 29.47 -0.28 27.28
CA LEU A 36 29.14 -0.90 26.00
C LEU A 36 30.39 -1.37 25.25
N GLN A 37 31.48 -0.59 25.27
CA GLN A 37 32.74 -0.98 24.66
C GLN A 37 33.33 -2.23 25.33
N LYS A 38 33.23 -2.36 26.66
CA LYS A 38 33.67 -3.57 27.37
C LYS A 38 32.85 -4.79 26.98
N ILE A 39 31.53 -4.65 26.85
CA ILE A 39 30.63 -5.72 26.38
C ILE A 39 30.93 -6.07 24.91
N ALA A 40 31.20 -5.07 24.07
CA ALA A 40 31.61 -5.27 22.68
C ALA A 40 32.92 -6.08 22.57
N ASN A 41 33.88 -5.82 23.47
CA ASN A 41 35.13 -6.56 23.51
C ASN A 41 34.91 -8.05 23.86
N LEU A 42 33.94 -8.37 24.74
CA LEU A 42 33.56 -9.76 25.02
C LEU A 42 33.08 -10.50 23.76
N TYR A 43 32.29 -9.82 22.91
CA TYR A 43 31.86 -10.37 21.62
C TYR A 43 33.04 -10.58 20.66
N ALA A 44 33.95 -9.60 20.57
CA ALA A 44 35.09 -9.65 19.64
C ALA A 44 36.12 -10.72 20.03
N GLU A 45 36.46 -10.81 21.31
CA GLU A 45 37.51 -11.70 21.82
C GLU A 45 36.98 -13.11 22.17
N ARG A 46 35.65 -13.26 22.30
CA ARG A 46 34.96 -14.52 22.66
C ARG A 46 35.40 -15.09 24.01
N LEU A 47 36.00 -14.26 24.86
CA LEU A 47 36.39 -14.64 26.22
C LEU A 47 35.14 -14.87 27.05
N MET A 48 35.15 -15.92 27.89
CA MET A 48 34.05 -16.26 28.81
C MET A 48 32.73 -16.69 28.13
N SER A 49 32.76 -17.06 26.84
CA SER A 49 31.59 -17.63 26.18
C SER A 49 31.21 -18.97 26.81
N ASP A 50 29.98 -19.07 27.30
CA ASP A 50 29.40 -20.20 28.02
C ASP A 50 28.36 -20.98 27.20
N VAL A 51 28.09 -20.54 25.97
CA VAL A 51 27.25 -21.24 24.99
C VAL A 51 27.75 -21.01 23.57
N THR A 52 27.59 -22.00 22.70
CA THR A 52 27.84 -21.87 21.25
C THR A 52 26.55 -22.09 20.47
N LEU A 53 26.10 -21.07 19.75
CA LEU A 53 24.96 -21.17 18.84
C LEU A 53 25.41 -21.73 17.49
N VAL A 54 24.69 -22.73 16.96
CA VAL A 54 24.95 -23.30 15.64
C VAL A 54 23.80 -22.93 14.72
N VAL A 55 24.09 -22.23 13.63
CA VAL A 55 23.10 -21.87 12.60
C VAL A 55 23.62 -22.37 11.25
N GLY A 56 22.92 -23.34 10.68
CA GLY A 56 23.41 -24.04 9.49
C GLY A 56 24.76 -24.71 9.75
N LYS A 57 25.80 -24.23 9.07
CA LYS A 57 27.18 -24.74 9.23
C LYS A 57 28.05 -23.84 10.13
N ASN A 58 27.53 -22.69 10.54
CA ASN A 58 28.30 -21.68 11.26
C ASN A 58 28.12 -21.83 12.77
N ARG A 59 29.20 -21.58 13.51
CA ARG A 59 29.24 -21.64 14.99
C ARG A 59 29.55 -20.27 15.57
N TYR A 60 28.75 -19.84 16.53
CA TYR A 60 28.85 -18.54 17.17
C TYR A 60 28.96 -18.70 18.69
N PRO A 61 30.18 -18.60 19.25
CA PRO A 61 30.37 -18.50 20.70
C PRO A 61 29.69 -17.22 21.23
N ALA A 62 28.93 -17.36 22.32
CA ALA A 62 28.13 -16.30 22.91
C ALA A 62 28.02 -16.46 24.43
N HIS A 63 27.37 -15.48 25.06
CA HIS A 63 27.16 -15.38 26.50
C HIS A 63 25.67 -15.50 26.81
N ARG A 64 25.29 -16.49 27.61
CA ARG A 64 23.88 -16.75 27.97
C ARG A 64 23.24 -15.52 28.59
N ILE A 65 23.95 -14.82 29.47
CA ILE A 65 23.44 -13.61 30.13
C ILE A 65 23.04 -12.51 29.14
N ILE A 66 23.83 -12.30 28.07
CA ILE A 66 23.52 -11.29 27.05
C ILE A 66 22.33 -11.75 26.20
N LEU A 67 22.33 -13.01 25.77
CA LEU A 67 21.23 -13.57 24.97
C LEU A 67 19.88 -13.49 25.73
N CYS A 68 19.86 -13.88 26.99
CA CYS A 68 18.66 -13.85 27.83
C CYS A 68 18.21 -12.43 28.17
N ALA A 69 19.14 -11.48 28.31
CA ALA A 69 18.80 -10.08 28.55
C ALA A 69 18.18 -9.41 27.31
N SER A 70 18.60 -9.82 26.10
CA SER A 70 18.13 -9.22 24.85
C SER A 70 16.92 -9.90 24.22
N SER A 71 16.56 -11.11 24.65
CA SER A 71 15.52 -11.92 24.00
C SER A 71 14.78 -12.81 25.00
N ASP A 72 13.47 -12.63 25.06
CA ASP A 72 12.58 -13.47 25.87
C ASP A 72 12.66 -14.95 25.48
N VAL A 73 12.84 -15.23 24.18
CA VAL A 73 12.94 -16.60 23.67
C VAL A 73 14.24 -17.26 24.13
N PHE A 74 15.37 -16.56 24.05
CA PHE A 74 16.62 -17.07 24.61
C PHE A 74 16.55 -17.19 26.14
N HIS A 75 15.87 -16.27 26.83
CA HIS A 75 15.63 -16.39 28.26
C HIS A 75 14.89 -17.70 28.59
N VAL A 76 13.75 -17.97 27.95
CA VAL A 76 13.00 -19.21 28.18
C VAL A 76 13.83 -20.44 27.79
N MET A 77 14.45 -20.45 26.61
CA MET A 77 15.20 -21.61 26.10
C MET A 77 16.44 -21.95 26.95
N LEU A 78 17.13 -20.94 27.51
CA LEU A 78 18.39 -21.13 28.22
C LEU A 78 18.26 -21.05 29.75
N MET A 79 17.16 -20.57 30.31
CA MET A 79 17.00 -20.46 31.78
C MET A 79 15.94 -21.43 32.34
N ASN A 80 15.17 -22.11 31.49
CA ASN A 80 14.18 -23.06 31.93
C ASN A 80 14.69 -24.51 31.80
N ALA A 81 14.85 -25.19 32.94
CA ALA A 81 15.31 -26.57 33.03
C ALA A 81 14.41 -27.60 32.34
N THR A 82 13.18 -27.23 31.93
CA THR A 82 12.32 -28.11 31.13
C THR A 82 12.75 -28.21 29.66
N TRP A 83 13.58 -27.27 29.18
CA TRP A 83 14.11 -27.27 27.82
C TRP A 83 15.43 -28.02 27.74
N ARG A 84 15.67 -28.71 26.63
CA ARG A 84 16.87 -29.55 26.44
C ARG A 84 18.14 -28.69 26.43
N GLU A 85 18.01 -27.50 25.88
CA GLU A 85 19.05 -26.51 25.64
C GLU A 85 19.55 -25.83 26.93
N PHE A 86 18.85 -26.00 28.06
CA PHE A 86 19.23 -25.40 29.34
C PHE A 86 20.63 -25.84 29.80
N GLY A 87 20.96 -27.13 29.67
CA GLY A 87 22.27 -27.66 30.09
C GLY A 87 23.34 -27.66 29.00
N ASP A 88 22.96 -27.37 27.75
CA ASP A 88 23.82 -27.61 26.60
C ASP A 88 24.81 -26.46 26.37
N ALA A 89 26.09 -26.82 26.22
CA ALA A 89 27.14 -25.89 25.80
C ALA A 89 27.04 -25.53 24.30
N VAL A 90 26.28 -26.30 23.51
CA VAL A 90 26.10 -26.10 22.07
C VAL A 90 24.61 -26.21 21.74
N VAL A 91 24.02 -25.11 21.29
CA VAL A 91 22.60 -25.02 20.93
C VAL A 91 22.46 -24.87 19.43
N THR A 92 21.70 -25.76 18.79
CA THR A 92 21.49 -25.71 17.33
C THR A 92 20.18 -25.02 17.01
N LEU A 93 20.24 -23.90 16.29
CA LEU A 93 19.11 -23.09 15.90
C LEU A 93 18.71 -23.42 14.46
N GLN A 94 17.42 -23.70 14.27
CA GLN A 94 16.87 -23.99 12.95
C GLN A 94 16.41 -22.70 12.28
N GLU A 95 17.27 -22.11 11.46
CA GLU A 95 16.95 -20.91 10.66
C GLU A 95 16.91 -21.21 9.17
N GLU A 96 16.11 -20.44 8.43
CA GLU A 96 16.13 -20.43 6.97
C GLU A 96 17.53 -20.05 6.45
N GLU A 97 17.95 -20.65 5.33
CA GLU A 97 19.28 -20.43 4.75
C GLU A 97 19.57 -18.95 4.46
N LYS A 98 18.56 -18.21 3.99
CA LYS A 98 18.65 -16.77 3.74
C LYS A 98 18.93 -15.96 5.02
N CYS A 99 18.50 -16.44 6.19
CA CYS A 99 18.76 -15.81 7.48
C CYS A 99 20.19 -16.06 7.99
N HIS A 100 20.89 -17.09 7.50
CA HIS A 100 22.22 -17.46 8.01
C HIS A 100 23.25 -16.34 7.77
N GLY A 101 23.11 -15.60 6.67
CA GLY A 101 24.00 -14.50 6.31
C GLY A 101 23.85 -13.25 7.19
N VAL A 102 22.65 -12.99 7.69
CA VAL A 102 22.35 -11.82 8.55
C VAL A 102 22.50 -12.14 10.05
N PHE A 103 22.50 -13.43 10.41
CA PHE A 103 22.61 -13.88 11.80
C PHE A 103 23.82 -13.31 12.57
N PRO A 104 25.03 -13.17 12.01
CA PRO A 104 26.16 -12.57 12.72
C PRO A 104 25.89 -11.11 13.14
N GLN A 105 25.24 -10.34 12.27
CA GLN A 105 24.89 -8.94 12.56
C GLN A 105 23.76 -8.86 13.58
N PHE A 106 22.76 -9.75 13.49
CA PHE A 106 21.70 -9.90 14.47
C PHE A 106 22.25 -10.26 15.86
N LEU A 107 23.18 -11.20 15.94
CA LEU A 107 23.83 -11.54 17.21
C LEU A 107 24.66 -10.37 17.74
N ARG A 108 25.41 -9.67 16.87
CA ARG A 108 26.17 -8.48 17.26
C ARG A 108 25.25 -7.38 17.82
N TYR A 109 24.06 -7.19 17.26
CA TYR A 109 23.07 -6.22 17.74
C TYR A 109 22.77 -6.43 19.23
N MET A 110 22.62 -7.67 19.71
CA MET A 110 22.37 -7.95 21.13
C MET A 110 23.49 -7.48 22.07
N TYR A 111 24.73 -7.35 21.57
CA TYR A 111 25.87 -6.90 22.38
C TYR A 111 26.06 -5.39 22.36
N VAL A 112 25.82 -4.75 21.21
CA VAL A 112 26.23 -3.34 20.99
C VAL A 112 25.10 -2.41 20.56
N GLY A 113 23.89 -2.93 20.31
CA GLY A 113 22.74 -2.14 19.84
C GLY A 113 22.92 -1.51 18.46
N GLN A 114 23.89 -1.97 17.68
CA GLN A 114 24.23 -1.43 16.37
C GLN A 114 24.17 -2.51 15.30
N MET A 115 23.52 -2.19 14.19
CA MET A 115 23.52 -3.03 13.00
C MET A 115 23.26 -2.22 11.73
N THR A 116 23.57 -2.81 10.59
CA THR A 116 23.32 -2.21 9.28
C THR A 116 22.15 -2.94 8.62
N ILE A 117 21.11 -2.18 8.29
CA ILE A 117 19.93 -2.70 7.60
C ILE A 117 20.02 -2.23 6.15
N SER A 118 19.77 -3.13 5.20
CA SER A 118 19.65 -2.80 3.78
C SER A 118 18.31 -3.29 3.23
N VAL A 119 17.98 -2.87 2.01
CA VAL A 119 16.73 -3.25 1.35
C VAL A 119 16.60 -4.77 1.20
N ASP A 120 17.73 -5.44 0.95
CA ASP A 120 17.79 -6.88 0.72
C ASP A 120 17.83 -7.68 2.03
N THR A 121 18.34 -7.10 3.13
CA THR A 121 18.53 -7.83 4.39
C THR A 121 17.42 -7.61 5.41
N VAL A 122 16.67 -6.50 5.33
CA VAL A 122 15.73 -6.09 6.39
C VAL A 122 14.69 -7.15 6.70
N VAL A 123 14.18 -7.87 5.70
CA VAL A 123 13.16 -8.89 5.93
C VAL A 123 13.69 -10.08 6.71
N TYR A 124 14.93 -10.51 6.42
CA TYR A 124 15.56 -11.61 7.15
C TYR A 124 15.93 -11.20 8.58
N ILE A 125 16.27 -9.93 8.79
CA ILE A 125 16.48 -9.37 10.12
C ILE A 125 15.16 -9.31 10.89
N LEU A 126 14.08 -8.81 10.26
CA LEU A 126 12.73 -8.77 10.84
C LEU A 126 12.26 -10.17 11.25
N LYS A 127 12.48 -11.19 10.41
CA LYS A 127 12.20 -12.59 10.74
C LYS A 127 12.90 -13.05 12.03
N LEU A 128 14.20 -12.77 12.15
CA LEU A 128 14.95 -13.14 13.34
C LEU A 128 14.47 -12.34 14.56
N ALA A 129 14.26 -11.03 14.40
CA ALA A 129 13.81 -10.16 15.48
C ALA A 129 12.45 -10.61 16.04
N ASP A 130 11.50 -10.96 15.17
CA ASP A 130 10.20 -11.49 15.57
C ASP A 130 10.32 -12.88 16.22
N LYS A 131 11.02 -13.81 15.56
CA LYS A 131 11.21 -15.18 16.07
C LYS A 131 11.85 -15.24 17.45
N TYR A 132 12.81 -14.34 17.72
CA TYR A 132 13.49 -14.24 19.01
C TYR A 132 12.86 -13.18 19.93
N ASN A 133 11.74 -12.57 19.55
CA ASN A 133 10.99 -11.56 20.31
C ASN A 133 11.86 -10.38 20.81
N ILE A 134 12.62 -9.79 19.89
CA ILE A 134 13.42 -8.57 20.10
C ILE A 134 12.63 -7.37 19.56
N ARG A 135 11.72 -6.84 20.40
CA ARG A 135 10.65 -5.91 19.98
C ARG A 135 11.15 -4.57 19.44
N ASP A 136 12.21 -4.03 20.03
CA ASP A 136 12.89 -2.81 19.60
C ASP A 136 13.45 -2.97 18.18
N LEU A 137 14.08 -4.11 17.89
CA LEU A 137 14.60 -4.40 16.56
C LEU A 137 13.48 -4.61 15.53
N VAL A 138 12.37 -5.25 15.91
CA VAL A 138 11.18 -5.35 15.05
C VAL A 138 10.69 -3.95 14.67
N GLN A 139 10.60 -3.03 15.63
CA GLN A 139 10.18 -1.65 15.37
C GLN A 139 11.13 -0.92 14.41
N LEU A 140 12.45 -1.02 14.64
CA LEU A 140 13.47 -0.41 13.76
C LEU A 140 13.38 -0.94 12.32
N CYS A 141 13.16 -2.25 12.14
CA CYS A 141 12.96 -2.85 10.82
C CYS A 141 11.68 -2.33 10.15
N VAL A 142 10.58 -2.24 10.90
CA VAL A 142 9.29 -1.73 10.38
C VAL A 142 9.41 -0.28 9.95
N ASP A 143 10.05 0.57 10.74
CA ASP A 143 10.24 1.99 10.40
C ASP A 143 11.15 2.15 9.18
N TYR A 144 12.24 1.36 9.11
CA TYR A 144 13.08 1.30 7.91
C TYR A 144 12.27 0.91 6.67
N MET A 145 11.40 -0.11 6.76
CA MET A 145 10.57 -0.53 5.63
C MET A 145 9.61 0.57 5.18
N LYS A 146 8.97 1.29 6.11
CA LYS A 146 8.07 2.41 5.80
C LYS A 146 8.76 3.53 5.02
N GLU A 147 10.03 3.79 5.28
CA GLU A 147 10.83 4.84 4.63
C GLU A 147 11.45 4.41 3.28
N HIS A 148 11.45 3.13 2.95
CA HIS A 148 12.23 2.57 1.85
C HIS A 148 11.43 1.73 0.83
N LEU A 149 10.10 1.88 0.79
CA LEU A 149 9.23 1.13 -0.15
C LEU A 149 9.61 1.31 -1.63
N ASN A 150 9.94 2.52 -2.06
CA ASN A 150 10.34 2.80 -3.45
C ASN A 150 11.61 2.04 -3.82
N LYS A 151 12.62 2.05 -2.93
CA LYS A 151 13.87 1.29 -3.16
C LYS A 151 13.59 -0.21 -3.17
N ALA A 152 12.68 -0.69 -2.32
CA ALA A 152 12.28 -2.10 -2.33
C ALA A 152 11.58 -2.50 -3.64
N ALA A 153 10.73 -1.64 -4.19
CA ALA A 153 10.10 -1.86 -5.49
C ALA A 153 11.15 -1.85 -6.62
N ALA A 154 12.05 -0.85 -6.62
CA ALA A 154 13.12 -0.72 -7.60
C ALA A 154 14.16 -1.86 -7.55
N ASN A 155 14.37 -2.48 -6.39
CA ASN A 155 15.25 -3.64 -6.25
C ASN A 155 14.53 -4.98 -6.47
N GLY A 156 13.20 -4.98 -6.63
CA GLY A 156 12.39 -6.19 -6.77
C GLY A 156 12.18 -6.98 -5.47
N CYS A 157 12.57 -6.44 -4.31
CA CYS A 157 12.38 -7.07 -2.99
C CYS A 157 10.99 -6.81 -2.39
N PHE A 158 10.22 -5.87 -2.94
CA PHE A 158 8.92 -5.47 -2.40
C PHE A 158 7.93 -6.63 -2.19
N VAL A 159 7.90 -7.59 -3.11
CA VAL A 159 7.00 -8.76 -2.99
C VAL A 159 7.43 -9.67 -1.83
N GLU A 160 8.73 -9.87 -1.62
CA GLU A 160 9.25 -10.60 -0.45
C GLU A 160 8.90 -9.86 0.85
N TRP A 161 8.98 -8.52 0.84
CA TRP A 161 8.61 -7.69 2.00
C TRP A 161 7.14 -7.88 2.37
N LEU A 162 6.23 -7.84 1.39
CA LEU A 162 4.80 -7.99 1.62
C LEU A 162 4.45 -9.39 2.13
N ASP A 163 4.93 -10.44 1.46
CA ASP A 163 4.64 -11.84 1.84
C ASP A 163 5.12 -12.14 3.27
N HIS A 164 6.33 -11.68 3.61
CA HIS A 164 6.88 -11.87 4.95
C HIS A 164 6.19 -10.99 6.00
N SER A 165 5.82 -9.75 5.69
CA SER A 165 5.10 -8.90 6.64
C SER A 165 3.73 -9.48 7.02
N LEU A 166 3.03 -10.08 6.05
CA LEU A 166 1.75 -10.75 6.26
C LEU A 166 1.87 -12.00 7.17
N LEU A 167 2.99 -12.73 7.08
CA LEU A 167 3.24 -13.93 7.87
C LEU A 167 3.75 -13.63 9.29
N ILE A 168 4.62 -12.62 9.42
CA ILE A 168 5.41 -12.38 10.64
C ILE A 168 4.69 -11.41 11.58
N CYS A 169 4.09 -10.33 11.05
CA CYS A 169 3.52 -9.26 11.89
C CYS A 169 2.05 -8.97 11.57
N PRO A 170 1.13 -9.95 11.71
CA PRO A 170 -0.29 -9.75 11.42
C PRO A 170 -0.94 -8.69 12.34
N GLU A 171 -0.38 -8.48 13.53
CA GLU A 171 -0.86 -7.45 14.48
C GLU A 171 -0.53 -6.02 14.02
N ARG A 172 0.52 -5.84 13.21
CA ARG A 172 0.97 -4.53 12.72
C ARG A 172 0.24 -4.15 11.44
N ARG A 173 -1.07 -3.92 11.57
CA ARG A 173 -1.95 -3.54 10.46
C ARG A 173 -1.49 -2.29 9.72
N ASP A 174 -0.85 -1.35 10.40
CA ASP A 174 -0.36 -0.11 9.79
C ASP A 174 0.69 -0.36 8.69
N LEU A 175 1.60 -1.31 8.90
CA LEU A 175 2.61 -1.64 7.88
C LEU A 175 1.97 -2.40 6.72
N ILE A 176 1.10 -3.38 7.04
CA ILE A 176 0.43 -4.19 6.03
C ILE A 176 -0.43 -3.30 5.12
N THR A 177 -1.26 -2.45 5.71
CA THR A 177 -2.11 -1.51 4.95
C THR A 177 -1.28 -0.54 4.11
N LEU A 178 -0.13 -0.07 4.62
CA LEU A 178 0.79 0.76 3.84
C LEU A 178 1.37 0.00 2.63
N LEU A 179 1.81 -1.24 2.82
CA LEU A 179 2.33 -2.08 1.73
C LEU A 179 1.24 -2.43 0.71
N GLU A 180 0.05 -2.78 1.19
CA GLU A 180 -1.13 -3.05 0.38
C GLU A 180 -1.53 -1.82 -0.47
N ASN A 181 -1.61 -0.64 0.15
CA ASN A 181 -1.90 0.61 -0.55
C ASN A 181 -0.82 0.96 -1.57
N TYR A 182 0.46 0.77 -1.22
CA TYR A 182 1.56 0.96 -2.15
C TYR A 182 1.43 0.04 -3.37
N LEU A 183 1.13 -1.25 -3.17
CA LEU A 183 0.93 -2.22 -4.26
C LEU A 183 -0.26 -1.83 -5.15
N LYS A 184 -1.38 -1.39 -4.56
CA LYS A 184 -2.58 -0.98 -5.29
C LYS A 184 -2.35 0.24 -6.17
N TRP A 185 -1.63 1.24 -5.68
CA TRP A 185 -1.53 2.53 -6.38
C TRP A 185 -0.29 2.66 -7.25
N ASN A 186 0.76 1.87 -6.99
CA ASN A 186 2.05 1.90 -7.68
C ASN A 186 2.35 0.60 -8.42
N LEU A 187 1.31 -0.10 -8.88
CA LEU A 187 1.43 -1.43 -9.49
C LEU A 187 2.43 -1.44 -10.67
N GLU A 188 2.43 -0.41 -11.53
CA GLU A 188 3.35 -0.31 -12.66
C GLU A 188 4.83 -0.25 -12.23
N LEU A 189 5.15 0.36 -11.08
CA LEU A 189 6.51 0.38 -10.53
C LEU A 189 6.93 -1.00 -10.02
N VAL A 190 6.02 -1.75 -9.41
CA VAL A 190 6.30 -3.11 -8.88
C VAL A 190 6.46 -4.11 -10.02
N VAL A 191 5.64 -3.99 -11.07
CA VAL A 191 5.59 -4.89 -12.23
C VAL A 191 6.82 -4.78 -13.13
N ALA A 192 7.50 -3.62 -13.13
CA ALA A 192 8.73 -3.43 -13.90
C ALA A 192 9.86 -4.40 -13.50
N HIS A 193 9.78 -4.97 -12.30
CA HIS A 193 10.79 -5.88 -11.75
C HIS A 193 10.31 -7.33 -11.67
N ASN A 194 11.25 -8.27 -11.67
CA ASN A 194 10.96 -9.71 -11.69
C ASN A 194 10.23 -10.23 -10.45
N GLY A 195 10.28 -9.49 -9.32
CA GLY A 195 9.60 -9.88 -8.07
C GLY A 195 8.09 -10.05 -8.22
N TRP A 196 7.44 -9.34 -9.17
CA TRP A 196 6.02 -9.50 -9.47
C TRP A 196 5.61 -10.94 -9.76
N LEU A 197 6.47 -11.70 -10.45
CA LEU A 197 6.16 -13.08 -10.85
C LEU A 197 6.10 -14.03 -9.65
N ASP A 198 6.81 -13.72 -8.57
CA ASP A 198 6.85 -14.54 -7.35
C ASP A 198 5.72 -14.25 -6.36
N LEU A 199 4.79 -13.34 -6.69
CA LEU A 199 3.62 -13.03 -5.86
C LEU A 199 2.82 -14.29 -5.52
N SER A 200 2.43 -14.43 -4.25
CA SER A 200 1.63 -15.58 -3.82
C SER A 200 0.21 -15.51 -4.40
N PRO A 201 -0.44 -16.65 -4.69
CA PRO A 201 -1.80 -16.66 -5.23
C PRO A 201 -2.83 -15.95 -4.34
N GLY A 202 -2.62 -15.97 -3.02
CA GLY A 202 -3.49 -15.28 -2.06
C GLY A 202 -3.43 -13.76 -2.19
N ILE A 203 -2.23 -13.19 -2.31
CA ILE A 203 -2.06 -11.75 -2.51
C ILE A 203 -2.60 -11.33 -3.89
N MET A 204 -2.37 -12.13 -4.93
CA MET A 204 -2.93 -11.86 -6.26
C MET A 204 -4.46 -11.86 -6.25
N HIS A 205 -5.08 -12.86 -5.61
CA HIS A 205 -6.53 -12.91 -5.42
C HIS A 205 -7.06 -11.65 -4.72
N TRP A 206 -6.45 -11.28 -3.59
CA TRP A 206 -6.82 -10.09 -2.84
C TRP A 206 -6.68 -8.81 -3.68
N LEU A 207 -5.58 -8.66 -4.43
CA LEU A 207 -5.30 -7.48 -5.25
C LEU A 207 -6.36 -7.30 -6.35
N LEU A 208 -6.75 -8.39 -7.01
CA LEU A 208 -7.76 -8.34 -8.08
C LEU A 208 -9.18 -8.08 -7.55
N GLN A 209 -9.46 -8.28 -6.27
CA GLN A 209 -10.75 -7.88 -5.70
C GLN A 209 -10.88 -6.35 -5.50
N GLN A 210 -9.76 -5.61 -5.43
CA GLN A 210 -9.75 -4.20 -5.06
C GLN A 210 -10.29 -3.27 -6.16
N ASN A 211 -11.24 -2.41 -5.82
CA ASN A 211 -11.80 -1.43 -6.77
C ASN A 211 -10.93 -0.16 -6.94
N ASP A 212 -10.13 0.16 -5.93
CA ASP A 212 -9.21 1.31 -5.90
C ASP A 212 -7.82 0.99 -6.48
N LEU A 213 -7.67 -0.14 -7.16
CA LEU A 213 -6.47 -0.52 -7.88
C LEU A 213 -6.23 0.47 -9.03
N ALA A 214 -5.06 1.12 -9.03
CA ALA A 214 -4.66 2.06 -10.07
C ALA A 214 -3.85 1.34 -11.15
N ILE A 215 -4.37 1.32 -12.38
CA ILE A 215 -3.70 0.69 -13.53
C ILE A 215 -4.09 1.38 -14.82
N ARG A 216 -3.25 1.28 -15.87
CA ARG A 216 -3.52 1.93 -17.15
C ARG A 216 -4.83 1.48 -17.81
N SER A 217 -5.12 0.18 -17.82
CA SER A 217 -6.37 -0.39 -18.35
C SER A 217 -6.58 -1.81 -17.81
N GLU A 218 -7.82 -2.31 -17.86
CA GLU A 218 -8.11 -3.69 -17.48
C GLU A 218 -7.41 -4.70 -18.42
N TYR A 219 -7.27 -4.37 -19.71
CA TYR A 219 -6.49 -5.18 -20.63
C TYR A 219 -5.02 -5.28 -20.20
N ARG A 220 -4.43 -4.17 -19.74
CA ARG A 220 -3.07 -4.19 -19.18
C ARG A 220 -2.99 -5.09 -17.95
N LEU A 221 -3.98 -5.03 -17.05
CA LEU A 221 -4.05 -5.92 -15.89
C LEU A 221 -4.08 -7.39 -16.32
N TYR A 222 -4.88 -7.72 -17.33
CA TYR A 222 -4.94 -9.07 -17.91
C TYR A 222 -3.57 -9.56 -18.39
N GLU A 223 -2.84 -8.75 -19.16
CA GLU A 223 -1.49 -9.14 -19.64
C GLU A 223 -0.53 -9.46 -18.48
N LEU A 224 -0.62 -8.69 -17.39
CA LEU A 224 0.25 -8.86 -16.22
C LEU A 224 -0.10 -10.12 -15.42
N VAL A 225 -1.40 -10.38 -15.24
CA VAL A 225 -1.89 -11.57 -14.54
C VAL A 225 -1.66 -12.82 -15.38
N GLU A 226 -1.81 -12.74 -16.70
CA GLU A 226 -1.51 -13.84 -17.63
C GLU A 226 -0.02 -14.23 -17.52
N ARG A 227 0.90 -13.26 -17.58
CA ARG A 227 2.34 -13.51 -17.40
C ARG A 227 2.66 -14.16 -16.06
N TRP A 228 2.03 -13.68 -14.98
CA TRP A 228 2.18 -14.26 -13.64
C TRP A 228 1.64 -15.70 -13.59
N PHE A 229 0.46 -15.95 -14.15
CA PHE A 229 -0.18 -17.26 -14.18
C PHE A 229 0.70 -18.30 -14.86
N TRP A 230 1.25 -17.98 -16.04
CA TRP A 230 2.15 -18.88 -16.77
C TRP A 230 3.44 -19.16 -16.01
N TYR A 231 3.98 -18.18 -15.29
CA TYR A 231 5.13 -18.40 -14.43
C TYR A 231 4.80 -19.34 -13.26
N GLN A 232 3.67 -19.11 -12.57
CA GLN A 232 3.22 -19.98 -11.47
C GLN A 232 2.94 -21.40 -11.94
N LYS A 233 2.33 -21.56 -13.12
CA LYS A 233 2.12 -22.87 -13.74
C LYS A 233 3.45 -23.59 -13.96
N ARG A 234 4.44 -22.94 -14.58
CA ARG A 234 5.78 -23.53 -14.78
C ARG A 234 6.46 -23.90 -13.46
N LYS A 235 6.28 -23.09 -12.42
CA LYS A 235 6.80 -23.34 -11.06
C LYS A 235 6.14 -24.59 -10.45
N ILE A 236 4.82 -24.73 -10.58
CA ILE A 236 4.05 -25.90 -10.12
C ILE A 236 4.44 -27.17 -10.89
N GLU A 237 4.65 -27.07 -12.20
CA GLU A 237 5.09 -28.18 -13.05
C GLU A 237 6.52 -28.64 -12.72
N SER A 238 7.41 -27.69 -12.43
CA SER A 238 8.80 -28.00 -12.08
C SER A 238 8.96 -28.73 -10.74
N ARG A 239 7.96 -28.65 -9.85
CA ARG A 239 7.94 -29.35 -8.56
C ARG A 239 7.66 -30.83 -8.78
N THR A 240 8.71 -31.62 -8.92
CA THR A 240 8.68 -33.09 -9.10
C THR A 240 8.01 -33.83 -7.94
N GLU A 241 7.99 -33.24 -6.75
CA GLU A 241 7.44 -33.83 -5.52
C GLU A 241 5.89 -33.92 -5.49
N MET A 242 5.18 -33.06 -6.22
CA MET A 242 3.71 -33.04 -6.22
C MET A 242 3.13 -34.08 -7.18
N ARG A 243 2.01 -34.71 -6.78
CA ARG A 243 1.27 -35.62 -7.68
C ARG A 243 0.61 -34.83 -8.81
N GLU A 244 0.39 -35.46 -9.95
CA GLU A 244 -0.26 -34.83 -11.11
C GLU A 244 -1.64 -34.24 -10.76
N ARG A 245 -2.46 -34.97 -9.99
CA ARG A 245 -3.75 -34.47 -9.48
C ARG A 245 -3.62 -33.25 -8.57
N GLU A 246 -2.55 -33.14 -7.78
CA GLU A 246 -2.34 -31.99 -6.89
C GLU A 246 -1.92 -30.76 -7.70
N ARG A 247 -1.10 -30.95 -8.76
CA ARG A 247 -0.75 -29.88 -9.70
C ARG A 247 -1.99 -29.35 -10.42
N GLU A 248 -2.85 -30.24 -10.89
CA GLU A 248 -4.08 -29.89 -11.59
C GLU A 248 -5.07 -29.16 -10.64
N ASN A 249 -5.24 -29.65 -9.41
CA ASN A 249 -6.04 -28.97 -8.40
C ASN A 249 -5.50 -27.58 -8.04
N ALA A 250 -4.17 -27.43 -7.91
CA ALA A 250 -3.55 -26.13 -7.65
C ALA A 250 -3.78 -25.15 -8.81
N LEU A 251 -3.65 -25.62 -10.05
CA LEU A 251 -3.89 -24.79 -11.25
C LEU A 251 -5.37 -24.39 -11.38
N ASN A 252 -6.28 -25.33 -11.12
CA ASN A 252 -7.72 -25.07 -11.10
C ASN A 252 -8.09 -24.08 -10.01
N SER A 253 -7.48 -24.18 -8.82
CA SER A 253 -7.68 -23.22 -7.74
C SER A 253 -7.21 -21.81 -8.12
N ILE A 254 -6.06 -21.68 -8.81
CA ILE A 254 -5.60 -20.38 -9.31
C ILE A 254 -6.58 -19.84 -10.35
N THR A 255 -7.06 -20.68 -11.27
CA THR A 255 -7.99 -20.27 -12.32
C THR A 255 -9.31 -19.79 -11.73
N SER A 256 -9.90 -20.56 -10.80
CA SER A 256 -11.18 -20.22 -10.17
C SER A 256 -11.09 -19.03 -9.22
N ASN A 257 -9.96 -18.87 -8.52
CA ASN A 257 -9.83 -17.87 -7.47
C ASN A 257 -9.16 -16.59 -7.97
N VAL A 258 -8.34 -16.62 -9.02
CA VAL A 258 -7.59 -15.44 -9.47
C VAL A 258 -8.15 -14.91 -10.78
N LEU A 259 -8.15 -15.74 -11.84
CA LEU A 259 -8.50 -15.28 -13.18
C LEU A 259 -9.95 -14.83 -13.31
N VAL A 260 -10.84 -15.32 -12.44
CA VAL A 260 -12.25 -14.91 -12.39
C VAL A 260 -12.40 -13.42 -12.09
N TYR A 261 -11.45 -12.77 -11.40
CA TYR A 261 -11.56 -11.36 -11.00
C TYR A 261 -11.09 -10.35 -12.05
N ILE A 262 -10.67 -10.82 -13.24
CA ILE A 262 -10.37 -9.96 -14.38
C ILE A 262 -11.68 -9.49 -15.02
N ARG A 263 -11.87 -8.19 -15.15
CA ARG A 263 -13.15 -7.56 -15.50
C ARG A 263 -13.27 -7.36 -17.01
N PHE A 264 -13.46 -8.45 -17.76
CA PHE A 264 -13.62 -8.42 -19.22
C PHE A 264 -14.63 -7.37 -19.75
N PRO A 265 -15.78 -7.13 -19.09
CA PRO A 265 -16.70 -6.05 -19.50
C PRO A 265 -16.11 -4.63 -19.51
N MET A 266 -14.97 -4.40 -18.84
CA MET A 266 -14.29 -3.11 -18.77
C MET A 266 -13.14 -3.00 -19.80
N MET A 267 -12.94 -4.01 -20.65
CA MET A 267 -12.00 -3.98 -21.78
C MET A 267 -12.70 -3.49 -23.04
N ARG A 268 -11.96 -2.97 -24.02
CA ARG A 268 -12.51 -2.64 -25.34
C ARG A 268 -12.75 -3.89 -26.19
N LEU A 269 -13.64 -3.80 -27.19
CA LEU A 269 -13.95 -4.93 -28.07
C LEU A 269 -12.70 -5.43 -28.80
N ILE A 270 -11.84 -4.51 -29.24
CA ILE A 270 -10.57 -4.84 -29.92
C ILE A 270 -9.59 -5.54 -28.98
N GLU A 271 -9.58 -5.17 -27.70
CA GLU A 271 -8.71 -5.76 -26.67
C GLU A 271 -9.16 -7.19 -26.37
N MET A 272 -10.47 -7.42 -26.23
CA MET A 272 -11.03 -8.77 -26.09
C MET A 272 -10.80 -9.64 -27.32
N ALA A 273 -10.89 -9.09 -28.53
CA ALA A 273 -10.56 -9.81 -29.75
C ALA A 273 -9.08 -10.28 -29.74
N ASN A 274 -8.15 -9.44 -29.27
CA ASN A 274 -6.75 -9.81 -29.12
C ASN A 274 -6.55 -10.94 -28.11
N VAL A 275 -7.33 -10.96 -27.00
CA VAL A 275 -7.31 -12.07 -26.04
C VAL A 275 -7.67 -13.40 -26.71
N LEU A 276 -8.66 -13.41 -27.61
CA LEU A 276 -9.07 -14.62 -28.34
C LEU A 276 -8.06 -15.10 -29.39
N VAL A 277 -7.19 -14.22 -29.87
CA VAL A 277 -6.15 -14.57 -30.86
C VAL A 277 -4.86 -15.06 -30.18
N SER A 278 -4.71 -14.80 -28.88
CA SER A 278 -3.51 -15.17 -28.11
C SER A 278 -3.23 -16.69 -28.16
N PRO A 279 -1.96 -17.11 -28.38
CA PRO A 279 -1.58 -18.52 -28.38
C PRO A 279 -1.85 -19.22 -27.04
N SER A 280 -1.90 -18.44 -25.95
CA SER A 280 -2.24 -18.87 -24.59
C SER A 280 -3.66 -19.40 -24.44
N LEU A 281 -4.57 -19.12 -25.40
CA LEU A 281 -5.97 -19.53 -25.33
C LEU A 281 -6.16 -21.05 -25.32
N ARG A 282 -5.21 -21.84 -25.86
CA ARG A 282 -5.40 -23.29 -26.08
C ARG A 282 -5.73 -24.07 -24.81
N GLU A 283 -5.19 -23.66 -23.67
CA GLU A 283 -5.34 -24.39 -22.40
C GLU A 283 -6.47 -23.85 -21.53
N LEU A 284 -6.74 -22.54 -21.57
CA LEU A 284 -7.82 -21.88 -20.82
C LEU A 284 -9.02 -21.53 -21.71
N LYS A 285 -9.20 -22.26 -22.82
CA LYS A 285 -10.14 -21.91 -23.89
C LYS A 285 -11.56 -21.71 -23.36
N GLU A 286 -12.08 -22.69 -22.64
CA GLU A 286 -13.46 -22.66 -22.15
C GLU A 286 -13.68 -21.49 -21.20
N PHE A 287 -12.73 -21.26 -20.29
CA PHE A 287 -12.77 -20.16 -19.33
C PHE A 287 -12.74 -18.79 -20.01
N VAL A 288 -11.74 -18.55 -20.86
CA VAL A 288 -11.54 -17.25 -21.52
C VAL A 288 -12.69 -16.96 -22.49
N VAL A 289 -13.16 -17.95 -23.25
CA VAL A 289 -14.30 -17.76 -24.16
C VAL A 289 -15.57 -17.41 -23.40
N ALA A 290 -15.84 -18.06 -22.26
CA ALA A 290 -16.99 -17.73 -21.41
C ALA A 290 -16.90 -16.29 -20.88
N ARG A 291 -15.72 -15.87 -20.38
CA ARG A 291 -15.50 -14.51 -19.87
C ARG A 291 -15.57 -13.43 -20.94
N VAL A 292 -15.02 -13.69 -22.13
CA VAL A 292 -15.17 -12.78 -23.27
C VAL A 292 -16.63 -12.70 -23.71
N ALA A 293 -17.38 -13.80 -23.70
CA ALA A 293 -18.81 -13.76 -23.98
C ALA A 293 -19.58 -12.87 -22.98
N ASP A 294 -19.23 -12.92 -21.69
CA ASP A 294 -19.79 -12.02 -20.66
C ASP A 294 -19.50 -10.54 -21.01
N GLY A 295 -18.29 -10.22 -21.44
CA GLY A 295 -17.92 -8.89 -21.95
C GLY A 295 -18.71 -8.48 -23.19
N MET A 296 -18.80 -9.36 -24.20
CA MET A 296 -19.57 -9.09 -25.43
C MET A 296 -21.05 -8.85 -25.15
N ASN A 297 -21.65 -9.59 -24.20
CA ASN A 297 -23.01 -9.38 -23.75
C ASN A 297 -23.20 -8.01 -23.09
N PHE A 298 -22.18 -7.52 -22.37
CA PHE A 298 -22.16 -6.17 -21.78
C PHE A 298 -22.14 -5.08 -22.85
N HIS A 299 -21.23 -5.13 -23.84
CA HIS A 299 -21.20 -4.13 -24.91
C HIS A 299 -22.40 -4.23 -25.88
N SER A 300 -23.08 -5.39 -25.92
CA SER A 300 -24.32 -5.57 -26.69
C SER A 300 -25.59 -5.19 -25.90
N GLU A 301 -25.45 -4.62 -24.69
CA GLU A 301 -26.57 -4.19 -23.83
C GLU A 301 -27.60 -5.28 -23.49
N ARG A 302 -27.17 -6.56 -23.39
CA ARG A 302 -28.06 -7.67 -23.02
C ARG A 302 -28.34 -7.71 -21.52
N THR A 303 -29.18 -6.80 -21.04
CA THR A 303 -29.47 -6.56 -19.62
C THR A 303 -29.92 -7.80 -18.84
N GLU A 304 -30.72 -8.69 -19.43
CA GLU A 304 -31.18 -9.92 -18.76
C GLU A 304 -30.02 -10.89 -18.44
N VAL A 305 -29.08 -11.04 -19.38
CA VAL A 305 -27.91 -11.92 -19.22
C VAL A 305 -26.94 -11.32 -18.20
N ILE A 306 -26.75 -10.00 -18.23
CA ILE A 306 -25.93 -9.27 -17.26
C ILE A 306 -26.52 -9.39 -15.85
N ALA A 307 -27.84 -9.27 -15.71
CA ALA A 307 -28.51 -9.42 -14.42
C ALA A 307 -28.37 -10.83 -13.84
N ALA A 308 -28.45 -11.87 -14.68
CA ALA A 308 -28.18 -13.24 -14.25
C ALA A 308 -26.70 -13.45 -13.85
N ALA A 309 -25.77 -12.92 -14.63
CA ALA A 309 -24.33 -12.99 -14.32
C ALA A 309 -23.98 -12.27 -13.01
N ARG A 310 -24.66 -11.15 -12.71
CA ARG A 310 -24.46 -10.39 -11.47
C ARG A 310 -24.84 -11.18 -10.21
N GLN A 311 -25.80 -12.10 -10.29
CA GLN A 311 -26.23 -12.91 -9.13
C GLN A 311 -25.18 -13.94 -8.69
N THR A 312 -24.11 -14.12 -9.46
CA THR A 312 -22.97 -14.96 -9.05
C THR A 312 -22.14 -14.27 -7.97
N GLU A 313 -21.43 -15.05 -7.17
CA GLU A 313 -20.62 -14.57 -6.03
C GLU A 313 -19.62 -13.45 -6.41
N TYR A 314 -19.07 -13.51 -7.62
CA TYR A 314 -18.08 -12.57 -8.15
C TYR A 314 -18.67 -11.61 -9.20
N GLY A 315 -19.95 -11.75 -9.53
CA GLY A 315 -20.60 -11.06 -10.65
C GLY A 315 -20.63 -9.55 -10.49
N GLU A 316 -20.89 -9.04 -9.28
CA GLU A 316 -20.93 -7.58 -9.03
C GLU A 316 -19.58 -6.89 -9.30
N GLN A 317 -18.48 -7.57 -9.01
CA GLN A 317 -17.15 -7.03 -9.23
C GLN A 317 -16.78 -6.98 -10.71
N GLN A 318 -17.30 -7.89 -11.54
CA GLN A 318 -17.05 -7.90 -12.99
C GLN A 318 -17.53 -6.64 -13.70
N PHE A 319 -18.62 -6.06 -13.21
CA PHE A 319 -19.25 -4.87 -13.80
C PHE A 319 -18.90 -3.58 -13.04
N THR A 320 -18.01 -3.65 -12.05
CA THR A 320 -17.53 -2.47 -11.34
C THR A 320 -16.18 -2.07 -11.93
N PRO A 321 -15.97 -0.84 -12.44
CA PRO A 321 -14.66 -0.43 -12.93
C PRO A 321 -13.63 -0.21 -11.81
N ARG A 322 -12.36 -0.15 -12.18
CA ARG A 322 -11.23 0.25 -11.32
C ARG A 322 -10.78 1.68 -11.63
N LEU A 323 -9.71 2.14 -10.99
CA LEU A 323 -9.06 3.41 -11.32
C LEU A 323 -8.17 3.26 -12.55
N TYR A 324 -8.72 3.54 -13.72
CA TYR A 324 -7.98 3.48 -14.97
C TYR A 324 -7.19 4.78 -15.22
N THR A 325 -5.86 4.70 -15.25
CA THR A 325 -4.94 5.84 -15.35
C THR A 325 -4.57 6.22 -16.79
N CYS A 326 -5.25 5.68 -17.79
CA CYS A 326 -5.07 6.11 -19.18
C CYS A 326 -5.74 7.46 -19.45
N ASP A 327 -5.32 8.11 -20.53
CA ASP A 327 -5.77 9.46 -20.91
C ASP A 327 -7.28 9.54 -21.23
N LEU A 328 -7.94 8.39 -21.44
CA LEU A 328 -9.40 8.33 -21.66
C LEU A 328 -10.21 8.63 -20.40
N TRP A 329 -9.67 8.26 -19.23
CA TRP A 329 -10.38 8.32 -17.96
C TRP A 329 -9.71 9.24 -16.95
N SER A 330 -8.54 9.78 -17.27
CA SER A 330 -7.73 10.50 -16.31
C SER A 330 -7.08 11.77 -16.85
N LEU A 331 -6.78 12.67 -15.94
CA LEU A 331 -6.15 13.96 -16.18
C LEU A 331 -5.06 14.19 -15.13
N GLY A 332 -3.85 14.49 -15.58
CA GLY A 332 -2.76 14.93 -14.70
C GLY A 332 -2.78 16.45 -14.52
N ILE A 333 -2.65 16.91 -13.27
CA ILE A 333 -2.49 18.31 -12.91
C ILE A 333 -1.16 18.44 -12.16
N ALA A 334 -0.26 19.27 -12.70
CA ALA A 334 1.03 19.58 -12.08
C ALA A 334 1.07 21.07 -11.75
N VAL A 335 1.31 21.38 -10.48
CA VAL A 335 1.40 22.75 -9.97
C VAL A 335 2.83 23.01 -9.53
N ASN A 336 3.56 23.77 -10.33
CA ASN A 336 4.97 24.08 -10.11
C ASN A 336 5.15 25.33 -9.23
N PHE A 337 6.36 25.51 -8.68
CA PHE A 337 6.75 26.68 -7.89
C PHE A 337 5.85 26.94 -6.68
N PHE A 338 5.54 25.87 -5.94
CA PHE A 338 4.61 25.89 -4.81
C PHE A 338 4.98 26.93 -3.74
N ASP A 339 6.28 27.11 -3.47
CA ASP A 339 6.77 28.06 -2.46
C ASP A 339 6.38 29.52 -2.73
N ASN A 340 6.23 29.88 -4.00
CA ASN A 340 5.93 31.26 -4.43
C ASN A 340 4.45 31.47 -4.77
N MET A 341 3.60 30.48 -4.48
CA MET A 341 2.20 30.52 -4.87
C MET A 341 1.38 31.51 -4.03
N GLU A 342 0.50 32.26 -4.71
CA GLU A 342 -0.50 33.07 -4.03
C GLU A 342 -1.50 32.18 -3.27
N LYS A 343 -1.73 32.50 -1.99
CA LYS A 343 -2.72 31.77 -1.18
C LYS A 343 -4.10 31.84 -1.83
N TYR A 344 -4.83 30.72 -1.79
CA TYR A 344 -6.19 30.58 -2.32
C TYR A 344 -6.32 30.64 -3.86
N SER A 345 -5.22 30.46 -4.61
CA SER A 345 -5.28 30.30 -6.06
C SER A 345 -5.90 28.96 -6.48
N SER A 346 -6.59 28.94 -7.62
CA SER A 346 -7.13 27.74 -8.24
C SER A 346 -6.42 27.40 -9.54
N PHE A 347 -6.30 26.10 -9.83
CA PHE A 347 -5.73 25.57 -11.06
C PHE A 347 -6.83 24.83 -11.81
N PRO A 348 -7.54 25.49 -12.74
CA PRO A 348 -8.55 24.86 -13.58
C PRO A 348 -7.89 24.02 -14.66
N SER A 349 -8.50 22.89 -14.98
CA SER A 349 -8.12 22.01 -16.09
C SER A 349 -9.38 21.33 -16.62
N MET A 350 -9.35 20.90 -17.88
CA MET A 350 -10.51 20.24 -18.48
C MET A 350 -10.09 19.00 -19.25
N PHE A 351 -10.96 17.99 -19.25
CA PHE A 351 -10.82 16.82 -20.11
C PHE A 351 -12.19 16.21 -20.44
N PHE A 352 -12.20 15.30 -21.41
CA PHE A 352 -13.40 14.59 -21.85
C PHE A 352 -13.20 13.11 -21.59
N SER A 353 -14.23 12.45 -21.05
CA SER A 353 -14.24 11.00 -20.92
C SER A 353 -15.49 10.39 -21.56
N PRO A 354 -15.42 9.14 -22.06
CA PRO A 354 -16.59 8.45 -22.58
C PRO A 354 -17.69 8.31 -21.52
N ARG A 355 -18.95 8.33 -21.94
CA ARG A 355 -20.11 8.19 -21.04
C ARG A 355 -20.23 6.83 -20.38
N ASN A 356 -19.76 5.79 -21.03
CA ASN A 356 -19.82 4.41 -20.58
C ASN A 356 -18.64 3.63 -21.18
N PHE A 357 -18.54 2.35 -20.81
CA PHE A 357 -17.56 1.42 -21.37
C PHE A 357 -18.04 0.73 -22.65
N ILE A 358 -19.23 1.05 -23.14
CA ILE A 358 -19.82 0.39 -24.30
C ILE A 358 -19.13 0.93 -25.56
N ASP A 359 -18.52 0.02 -26.31
CA ASP A 359 -17.73 0.33 -27.49
C ASP A 359 -18.69 0.15 -28.68
N SER A 360 -19.32 1.25 -29.10
CA SER A 360 -20.28 1.24 -30.21
C SER A 360 -19.63 1.89 -31.43
N ASP A 361 -19.64 1.21 -32.58
CA ASP A 361 -19.17 1.76 -33.87
C ASP A 361 -19.98 2.97 -34.38
N SER A 362 -20.94 3.48 -33.58
CA SER A 362 -21.75 4.63 -33.93
C SER A 362 -20.94 5.92 -33.76
N LYS A 363 -20.99 6.79 -34.77
CA LYS A 363 -20.14 7.99 -34.92
C LYS A 363 -20.32 9.08 -33.85
N ASP A 364 -21.19 8.87 -32.88
CA ASP A 364 -21.41 9.77 -31.76
C ASP A 364 -20.97 9.05 -30.47
N GLU A 365 -19.65 8.86 -30.29
CA GLU A 365 -19.11 8.59 -28.96
C GLU A 365 -19.39 9.81 -28.09
N GLU A 366 -20.57 9.81 -27.48
CA GLU A 366 -20.98 10.87 -26.59
C GLU A 366 -20.04 10.89 -25.39
N CYS A 367 -19.18 11.91 -25.34
CA CYS A 367 -18.29 12.18 -24.21
C CYS A 367 -18.93 13.15 -23.22
N ASP A 368 -18.57 13.02 -21.95
CA ASP A 368 -18.86 14.01 -20.94
C ASP A 368 -17.62 14.88 -20.72
N GLY A 369 -17.80 16.20 -20.74
CA GLY A 369 -16.76 17.18 -20.43
C GLY A 369 -16.70 17.46 -18.94
N TRP A 370 -15.48 17.53 -18.41
CA TRP A 370 -15.20 17.73 -16.99
C TRP A 370 -14.33 18.97 -16.78
N ASP A 371 -14.78 19.89 -15.95
CA ASP A 371 -13.92 20.93 -15.38
C ASP A 371 -13.43 20.48 -14.02
N VAL A 372 -12.12 20.44 -13.85
CA VAL A 372 -11.44 20.05 -12.64
C VAL A 372 -10.64 21.24 -12.13
N GLU A 373 -11.05 21.80 -11.00
CA GLU A 373 -10.35 22.92 -10.34
C GLU A 373 -9.65 22.43 -9.07
N PHE A 374 -8.33 22.57 -9.01
CA PHE A 374 -7.54 22.21 -7.84
C PHE A 374 -7.16 23.44 -7.01
N PHE A 375 -7.38 23.36 -5.69
CA PHE A 375 -7.14 24.41 -4.70
C PHE A 375 -6.15 23.89 -3.64
N PRO A 376 -4.83 24.04 -3.85
CA PRO A 376 -3.83 23.49 -2.96
C PRO A 376 -3.62 24.29 -1.66
N LEU A 377 -3.95 25.59 -1.65
CA LEU A 377 -3.74 26.50 -0.52
C LEU A 377 -5.04 27.08 0.05
N GLY A 378 -6.10 26.28 0.09
CA GLY A 378 -7.39 26.68 0.64
C GLY A 378 -8.29 27.36 -0.39
N VAL A 379 -9.54 27.63 0.03
CA VAL A 379 -10.55 28.30 -0.79
C VAL A 379 -11.01 29.57 -0.09
N ARG A 380 -11.03 30.68 -0.82
CA ARG A 380 -11.51 31.98 -0.32
C ARG A 380 -12.75 32.41 -1.11
N TYR A 381 -13.88 32.49 -0.42
CA TYR A 381 -15.10 33.08 -0.96
C TYR A 381 -15.16 34.56 -0.58
N LYS A 382 -15.10 35.43 -1.60
CA LYS A 382 -15.25 36.88 -1.43
C LYS A 382 -16.63 37.21 -0.86
N PRO A 383 -16.76 38.34 -0.13
CA PRO A 383 -18.06 38.78 0.37
C PRO A 383 -19.01 39.02 -0.80
N ALA A 384 -20.26 38.60 -0.65
CA ALA A 384 -21.29 38.70 -1.69
C ALA A 384 -22.60 39.18 -1.09
N GLN A 385 -23.47 39.76 -1.90
CA GLN A 385 -24.80 40.18 -1.47
C GLN A 385 -25.85 39.32 -2.18
N LEU A 386 -26.66 38.61 -1.40
CA LEU A 386 -27.78 37.84 -1.93
C LEU A 386 -28.94 38.80 -2.19
N ILE A 387 -29.25 39.04 -3.46
CA ILE A 387 -30.31 39.98 -3.86
C ILE A 387 -31.68 39.29 -3.71
N GLY A 388 -32.56 39.87 -2.90
CA GLY A 388 -33.92 39.39 -2.72
C GLY A 388 -34.78 39.65 -3.96
N VAL A 389 -35.20 38.59 -4.67
CA VAL A 389 -35.98 38.70 -5.92
C VAL A 389 -37.37 39.34 -5.69
N TYR A 390 -37.95 39.19 -4.49
CA TYR A 390 -39.32 39.63 -4.18
C TYR A 390 -39.41 40.86 -3.24
N SER A 391 -38.29 41.31 -2.65
CA SER A 391 -38.24 42.54 -1.87
C SER A 391 -36.81 43.05 -1.73
N ALA A 392 -36.58 44.34 -2.00
CA ALA A 392 -35.26 44.97 -1.83
C ALA A 392 -34.77 44.95 -0.37
N THR A 393 -35.66 44.81 0.61
CA THR A 393 -35.32 44.73 2.04
C THR A 393 -34.92 43.33 2.50
N SER A 394 -35.02 42.30 1.65
CA SER A 394 -34.57 40.93 1.97
C SER A 394 -33.18 40.61 1.44
N SER A 395 -32.47 41.60 0.89
CA SER A 395 -31.08 41.44 0.50
C SER A 395 -30.22 41.14 1.74
N ARG A 396 -29.47 40.04 1.69
CA ARG A 396 -28.61 39.58 2.80
C ARG A 396 -27.16 39.64 2.38
N ASP A 397 -26.33 40.26 3.21
CA ASP A 397 -24.89 40.24 3.01
C ASP A 397 -24.33 38.90 3.49
N ILE A 398 -23.59 38.23 2.61
CA ILE A 398 -22.86 37.00 2.87
C ILE A 398 -21.41 37.42 3.15
N PRO A 399 -20.91 37.22 4.39
CA PRO A 399 -19.56 37.60 4.74
C PRO A 399 -18.53 36.76 3.97
N GLU A 400 -17.31 37.28 3.90
CA GLU A 400 -16.16 36.51 3.42
C GLU A 400 -16.02 35.22 4.23
N SER A 401 -15.75 34.11 3.54
CA SER A 401 -15.45 32.83 4.20
C SER A 401 -14.21 32.21 3.59
N ILE A 402 -13.33 31.73 4.47
CA ILE A 402 -12.08 31.07 4.10
C ILE A 402 -12.14 29.64 4.63
N ILE A 403 -11.92 28.68 3.73
CA ILE A 403 -11.86 27.26 4.07
C ILE A 403 -10.40 26.82 3.91
N ARG A 404 -9.79 26.38 5.02
CA ARG A 404 -8.40 25.89 5.07
C ARG A 404 -8.38 24.40 4.76
N THR A 405 -8.53 24.05 3.49
CA THR A 405 -8.52 22.66 3.03
C THR A 405 -7.89 22.57 1.64
N VAL A 406 -7.26 21.44 1.35
CA VAL A 406 -6.84 21.11 -0.01
C VAL A 406 -8.04 20.50 -0.72
N ARG A 407 -8.60 21.25 -1.69
CA ARG A 407 -9.86 20.90 -2.36
C ARG A 407 -9.62 20.60 -3.83
N LEU A 408 -10.31 19.58 -4.33
CA LEU A 408 -10.55 19.40 -5.75
C LEU A 408 -12.05 19.58 -6.01
N ARG A 409 -12.39 20.47 -6.93
CA ARG A 409 -13.75 20.61 -7.44
C ARG A 409 -13.83 19.96 -8.81
N VAL A 410 -14.81 19.09 -8.98
CA VAL A 410 -15.14 18.44 -10.25
C VAL A 410 -16.52 18.91 -10.68
N THR A 411 -16.62 19.45 -11.89
CA THR A 411 -17.86 19.93 -12.48
C THR A 411 -18.13 19.20 -13.79
N CYS A 412 -19.33 18.63 -13.93
CA CYS A 412 -19.78 18.03 -15.18
C CYS A 412 -20.39 19.12 -16.08
N GLN A 413 -19.81 19.32 -17.26
CA GLN A 413 -20.32 20.27 -18.25
C GLN A 413 -21.47 19.68 -19.09
N ALA A 414 -21.58 18.36 -19.17
CA ALA A 414 -22.59 17.70 -19.99
C ALA A 414 -24.02 18.00 -19.50
N SER A 415 -24.94 18.13 -20.46
CA SER A 415 -26.37 18.21 -20.16
C SER A 415 -26.89 16.79 -19.92
N LEU A 416 -27.15 16.46 -18.66
CA LEU A 416 -27.52 15.12 -18.24
C LEU A 416 -29.06 14.96 -18.28
N ILE A 417 -29.55 14.04 -19.10
CA ILE A 417 -31.00 13.74 -19.18
C ILE A 417 -31.47 13.02 -17.91
N CYS A 418 -30.61 12.19 -17.34
CA CYS A 418 -30.84 11.42 -16.12
C CYS A 418 -29.63 11.54 -15.17
N GLU A 419 -29.86 11.24 -13.89
CA GLU A 419 -28.79 11.15 -12.90
C GLU A 419 -27.84 10.00 -13.26
N ARG A 420 -26.54 10.28 -13.18
CA ARG A 420 -25.47 9.30 -13.48
C ARG A 420 -24.46 9.23 -12.36
N ARG A 421 -23.88 8.05 -12.19
CA ARG A 421 -22.89 7.74 -11.15
C ARG A 421 -21.50 7.67 -11.74
N TYR A 422 -20.52 8.25 -11.05
CA TYR A 422 -19.11 8.18 -11.41
C TYR A 422 -18.27 7.84 -10.18
N MET A 423 -17.20 7.09 -10.39
CA MET A 423 -16.11 6.92 -9.44
C MET A 423 -15.03 7.95 -9.76
N ILE A 424 -14.70 8.78 -8.78
CA ILE A 424 -13.65 9.78 -8.87
C ILE A 424 -12.49 9.32 -7.98
N GLY A 425 -11.36 8.98 -8.60
CA GLY A 425 -10.09 8.72 -7.92
C GLY A 425 -9.18 9.95 -8.00
N VAL A 426 -8.55 10.33 -6.89
CA VAL A 426 -7.54 11.38 -6.86
C VAL A 426 -6.26 10.75 -6.33
N LEU A 427 -5.33 10.46 -7.25
CA LEU A 427 -4.02 9.91 -6.97
C LEU A 427 -3.06 11.08 -6.75
N ILE A 428 -2.45 11.16 -5.57
CA ILE A 428 -1.57 12.26 -5.19
C ILE A 428 -0.14 11.73 -5.19
N ALA A 429 0.71 12.36 -5.99
CA ALA A 429 2.11 12.00 -6.04
C ALA A 429 2.85 12.49 -4.80
N GLY A 430 3.80 11.70 -4.33
CA GLY A 430 4.79 12.10 -3.35
C GLY A 430 6.19 11.72 -3.81
N MET A 431 7.18 12.19 -3.08
CA MET A 431 8.58 11.89 -3.34
C MET A 431 9.16 11.10 -2.19
N MET A 432 9.75 9.95 -2.48
CA MET A 432 10.48 9.17 -1.49
C MET A 432 11.73 8.59 -2.13
N ASN A 433 12.89 8.88 -1.53
CA ASN A 433 14.20 8.48 -2.04
C ASN A 433 14.45 8.91 -3.50
N ASP A 434 14.14 10.16 -3.84
CA ASP A 434 14.31 10.75 -5.19
C ASP A 434 13.48 10.10 -6.32
N GLN A 435 12.49 9.27 -5.97
CA GLN A 435 11.54 8.69 -6.92
C GLN A 435 10.11 9.14 -6.63
N GLU A 436 9.39 9.49 -7.69
CA GLU A 436 7.97 9.82 -7.64
C GLU A 436 7.14 8.53 -7.52
N TYR A 437 6.15 8.56 -6.63
CA TYR A 437 5.20 7.48 -6.43
C TYR A 437 3.85 8.06 -6.00
N VAL A 438 2.77 7.29 -6.12
CA VAL A 438 1.48 7.65 -5.56
C VAL A 438 1.52 7.44 -4.05
N HIS A 439 1.48 8.55 -3.31
CA HIS A 439 1.53 8.56 -1.85
C HIS A 439 0.16 8.29 -1.23
N THR A 440 -0.88 8.95 -1.72
CA THR A 440 -2.28 8.76 -1.28
C THR A 440 -3.21 8.65 -2.47
N CYS A 441 -4.30 7.89 -2.29
CA CYS A 441 -5.41 7.82 -3.24
C CYS A 441 -6.72 8.08 -2.51
N HIS A 442 -7.48 9.06 -2.99
CA HIS A 442 -8.84 9.31 -2.50
C HIS A 442 -9.85 8.83 -3.53
N VAL A 443 -10.75 7.94 -3.13
CA VAL A 443 -11.83 7.44 -4.01
C VAL A 443 -13.16 7.93 -3.49
N ARG A 444 -13.93 8.58 -4.36
CA ARG A 444 -15.28 9.05 -4.06
C ARG A 444 -16.24 8.65 -5.16
N MET A 445 -17.33 7.99 -4.79
CA MET A 445 -18.47 7.81 -5.68
C MET A 445 -19.35 9.06 -5.63
N ALA A 446 -19.74 9.58 -6.79
CA ALA A 446 -20.56 10.77 -6.89
C ALA A 446 -21.66 10.63 -7.94
N TYR A 447 -22.76 11.33 -7.69
CA TYR A 447 -23.89 11.43 -8.58
C TYR A 447 -23.88 12.80 -9.24
N PHE A 448 -24.06 12.82 -10.56
CA PHE A 448 -24.20 14.04 -11.34
C PHE A 448 -25.58 14.07 -12.00
N SER A 449 -26.24 15.20 -11.89
CA SER A 449 -27.54 15.50 -12.51
C SER A 449 -27.55 16.94 -13.01
N ASN A 450 -28.61 17.37 -13.70
CA ASN A 450 -28.72 18.77 -14.11
C ASN A 450 -28.77 19.74 -12.93
N ASP A 451 -29.32 19.30 -11.79
CA ASP A 451 -29.40 20.09 -10.57
C ASP A 451 -28.09 20.04 -9.76
N GLN A 452 -27.41 18.89 -9.78
CA GLN A 452 -26.17 18.65 -9.06
C GLN A 452 -25.03 18.33 -10.03
N ARG A 453 -24.41 19.38 -10.57
CA ARG A 453 -23.30 19.26 -11.53
C ARG A 453 -21.92 19.35 -10.91
N VAL A 454 -21.81 19.73 -9.63
CA VAL A 454 -20.54 20.05 -8.96
C VAL A 454 -20.34 19.17 -7.73
N VAL A 455 -19.14 18.63 -7.60
CA VAL A 455 -18.70 17.86 -6.43
C VAL A 455 -17.39 18.45 -5.91
N ASN A 456 -17.35 18.79 -4.62
CA ASN A 456 -16.12 19.24 -3.96
C ASN A 456 -15.58 18.11 -3.09
N ILE A 457 -14.33 17.69 -3.32
CA ILE A 457 -13.58 16.72 -2.52
C ILE A 457 -12.59 17.52 -1.66
N ASP A 458 -12.79 17.47 -0.35
CA ASP A 458 -12.01 18.21 0.64
C ASP A 458 -11.03 17.30 1.37
N ASN A 459 -10.04 17.91 2.02
CA ASN A 459 -9.02 17.24 2.84
C ASN A 459 -8.23 16.18 2.05
N LEU A 460 -7.95 16.46 0.78
CA LEU A 460 -7.11 15.59 -0.06
C LEU A 460 -5.68 15.44 0.48
N ILE A 461 -5.18 16.51 1.10
CA ILE A 461 -3.90 16.50 1.81
C ILE A 461 -4.14 17.26 3.10
N PRO A 462 -3.63 16.78 4.26
CA PRO A 462 -3.68 17.53 5.49
C PRO A 462 -3.08 18.93 5.28
N PHE A 463 -3.89 19.96 5.51
CA PHE A 463 -3.52 21.35 5.17
C PHE A 463 -2.23 21.81 5.88
N GLU A 464 -1.94 21.27 7.06
CA GLU A 464 -0.76 21.58 7.85
C GLU A 464 0.51 20.95 7.25
N GLU A 465 0.44 19.74 6.72
CA GLU A 465 1.59 19.01 6.13
C GLU A 465 2.12 19.67 4.87
N LEU A 466 1.28 20.40 4.14
CA LEU A 466 1.68 21.21 3.00
C LEU A 466 2.28 22.57 3.39
N GLN A 467 2.00 23.07 4.59
CA GLN A 467 2.49 24.38 5.06
C GLN A 467 3.76 24.29 5.93
N GLN A 468 4.16 23.08 6.36
CA GLN A 468 5.38 22.89 7.14
C GLN A 468 6.63 23.11 6.26
N VAL A 469 7.08 24.37 6.17
CA VAL A 469 8.27 24.78 5.40
C VAL A 469 9.54 24.78 6.28
N MET A 470 9.42 24.71 7.60
CA MET A 470 10.51 25.13 8.50
C MET A 470 11.54 24.04 8.88
N HIS A 471 11.22 22.74 8.78
CA HIS A 471 12.13 21.67 9.26
C HIS A 471 12.31 20.47 8.32
N SER A 472 11.38 20.23 7.38
CA SER A 472 11.53 19.25 6.30
C SER A 472 10.51 19.54 5.20
N PRO A 473 10.89 19.41 3.92
CA PRO A 473 9.94 19.53 2.80
C PRO A 473 8.82 18.49 2.90
N SER A 474 7.61 18.89 2.50
CA SER A 474 6.43 18.01 2.55
C SER A 474 6.61 16.78 1.66
N ARG A 475 6.15 15.61 2.12
CA ARG A 475 6.23 14.34 1.38
C ARG A 475 5.43 14.36 0.06
N TYR A 476 4.48 15.30 -0.06
CA TYR A 476 3.62 15.50 -1.23
C TYR A 476 4.22 16.40 -2.30
N LEU A 477 5.38 17.02 -2.03
CA LEU A 477 6.08 17.83 -3.00
C LEU A 477 7.09 16.98 -3.76
N VAL A 478 7.03 17.06 -5.09
CA VAL A 478 7.86 16.31 -6.03
C VAL A 478 8.77 17.24 -6.83
N GLY A 479 9.71 16.66 -7.58
CA GLY A 479 10.72 17.36 -8.37
C GLY A 479 12.04 17.55 -7.63
N GLU A 480 13.11 17.87 -8.38
CA GLU A 480 14.47 18.02 -7.81
C GLU A 480 14.56 19.10 -6.71
N ARG A 481 13.69 20.10 -6.79
CA ARG A 481 13.59 21.18 -5.80
C ARG A 481 12.46 20.98 -4.80
N GLN A 482 11.70 19.89 -4.92
CA GLN A 482 10.50 19.60 -4.12
C GLN A 482 9.56 20.81 -4.04
N ASP A 483 9.29 21.40 -5.21
CA ASP A 483 8.49 22.62 -5.37
C ASP A 483 7.24 22.39 -6.22
N THR A 484 6.94 21.14 -6.56
CA THR A 484 5.84 20.79 -7.46
C THR A 484 4.84 19.85 -6.78
N ILE A 485 3.55 20.13 -6.89
CA ILE A 485 2.49 19.18 -6.51
C ILE A 485 1.97 18.53 -7.77
N LYS A 486 1.92 17.20 -7.81
CA LYS A 486 1.29 16.45 -8.91
C LYS A 486 0.13 15.63 -8.39
N ILE A 487 -1.02 15.77 -9.05
CA ILE A 487 -2.19 14.93 -8.84
C ILE A 487 -2.65 14.34 -10.17
N GLN A 488 -3.17 13.12 -10.13
CA GLN A 488 -3.85 12.50 -11.26
C GLN A 488 -5.29 12.22 -10.84
N VAL A 489 -6.22 12.85 -11.55
CA VAL A 489 -7.65 12.72 -11.32
C VAL A 489 -8.21 11.72 -12.32
N VAL A 490 -8.84 10.67 -11.83
CA VAL A 490 -9.45 9.59 -12.60
C VAL A 490 -10.97 9.71 -12.43
N ILE A 491 -11.73 9.83 -13.51
CA ILE A 491 -13.20 9.89 -13.48
C ILE A 491 -13.75 8.80 -14.39
N VAL A 492 -14.41 7.82 -13.79
CA VAL A 492 -14.89 6.63 -14.47
C VAL A 492 -16.40 6.45 -14.26
N PRO A 493 -17.20 6.23 -15.32
CA PRO A 493 -18.64 6.03 -15.18
C PRO A 493 -18.95 4.70 -14.50
N LEU A 494 -19.88 4.73 -13.56
CA LEU A 494 -20.44 3.53 -12.92
C LEU A 494 -21.71 3.15 -13.67
N ASN A 495 -21.73 1.91 -14.18
CA ASN A 495 -22.90 1.38 -14.86
C ASN A 495 -23.97 0.93 -13.85
N PRO A 496 -25.22 0.69 -14.28
CA PRO A 496 -26.30 0.23 -13.39
C PRO A 496 -25.98 -1.09 -12.67
N PHE A 497 -25.07 -1.89 -13.25
CA PHE A 497 -24.66 -3.19 -12.75
C PHE A 497 -23.43 -3.13 -11.83
N SER A 498 -22.81 -1.96 -11.66
CA SER A 498 -21.71 -1.76 -10.72
C SER A 498 -22.19 -1.92 -9.28
N ASN A 499 -21.26 -2.27 -8.40
CA ASN A 499 -21.54 -2.40 -6.97
C ASN A 499 -22.08 -1.08 -6.40
N LEU A 500 -23.10 -1.18 -5.55
CA LEU A 500 -23.74 -0.05 -4.87
C LEU A 500 -23.01 0.31 -3.58
N PHE A 501 -22.20 -0.60 -3.03
CA PHE A 501 -21.45 -0.36 -1.81
C PHE A 501 -20.36 0.68 -2.05
N THR A 502 -20.63 1.85 -1.50
CA THR A 502 -19.64 2.88 -1.21
C THR A 502 -18.80 2.33 -0.04
N PRO A 503 -17.46 2.28 -0.11
CA PRO A 503 -16.70 2.37 1.13
C PRO A 503 -17.12 3.70 1.77
N GLN A 504 -17.75 3.63 2.94
CA GLN A 504 -17.88 4.84 3.75
C GLN A 504 -16.45 5.28 4.05
N LEU A 505 -16.06 6.44 3.50
CA LEU A 505 -14.88 7.14 3.98
C LEU A 505 -15.16 7.46 5.46
N GLU A 506 -14.35 6.89 6.36
CA GLU A 506 -14.25 7.37 7.74
C GLU A 506 -13.76 8.82 7.78
#